data_AF-A0A5C3QSD0-F1
#
_entry.id   AF-A0A5C3QSD0-F1
#
_cell.length_a   1.000
_cell.length_b   1.000
_cell.length_c   1.000
_cell.angle_alpha   90.00
_cell.angle_beta   90.00
_cell.angle_gamma   90.00
#
_symmetry.space_group_name_H-M   'P 1'
#
loop_
_entity.id
_entity.type
_entity.pdbx_description
1 polymer ?
#
loop_
_entity_poly.entity_id
_entity_poly.type
_entity_poly.pdbx_seq_one_letter_code
_entity_poly.pdbx_strand_id
1 'polypeptide(L)'
;MNSLKPHTFFKSTSPSILSLSSRKRVASPAPESTDSQSVHLRLNEAVSKAISQLALIHTSTDVPSLKRPLPSGRGTTLGTVIDSELRAVAHSPNLYRAVVRSLHRPMSVLLSNMAASLIPLLSSPSFVVLPTVQAPNPSAAQHKALSLALFARELLDALNDLPQIVDAFDTRIDALKSVREALTSIITRVVTPLVGAAHAQIDQFIAALDSENTASAALASLHSMMPIYAPTIALYTSPSPTALATFLISVYWRSIVVLSHRQYIPPPPSKKRPGTNLPSTLPASRFSLKLPSSRHSSPPPPCRSTLLADATAIGDLLAAFPRPSLSRQGSQLAQDAVNEATEGLRGFARILSAFESVGCNRDRLVALDLVSLTEGIPSLIALELLVQMCNVGRCRRVTVADLLGIPIEEYRKGCLSSFGRADDCAATIFSRLGRVDFEWDILASWIRTQIGDGSI
;
A
#
# COMPACT_ATOMS: atom_id res chain seq x y z
N MET A 1 -23.77 -6.77 -34.43
CA MET A 1 -24.01 -5.72 -33.41
C MET A 1 -22.69 -5.52 -32.70
N ASN A 2 -22.02 -4.41 -33.02
CA ASN A 2 -20.61 -4.16 -32.69
C ASN A 2 -20.51 -3.64 -31.25
N SER A 3 -19.86 -4.40 -30.37
CA SER A 3 -19.46 -3.93 -29.04
C SER A 3 -17.94 -3.82 -29.00
N LEU A 4 -17.44 -2.64 -29.32
CA LEU A 4 -16.08 -2.20 -29.02
C LEU A 4 -16.05 -1.75 -27.56
N LYS A 5 -15.08 -2.24 -26.78
CA LYS A 5 -14.37 -1.46 -25.75
C LYS A 5 -13.21 -2.25 -25.14
N PRO A 6 -11.97 -1.77 -25.30
CA PRO A 6 -10.98 -1.74 -24.25
C PRO A 6 -10.95 -0.32 -23.65
N HIS A 7 -11.18 -0.20 -22.34
CA HIS A 7 -10.97 1.04 -21.61
C HIS A 7 -9.50 1.20 -21.26
N THR A 8 -8.72 1.78 -22.17
CA THR A 8 -7.49 2.51 -21.84
C THR A 8 -7.77 3.99 -22.09
N PHE A 9 -7.86 4.81 -21.05
CA PHE A 9 -8.05 6.26 -21.19
C PHE A 9 -7.07 7.04 -20.31
N PHE A 10 -6.06 7.61 -20.96
CA PHE A 10 -5.46 8.90 -20.59
C PHE A 10 -5.87 9.89 -21.69
N LYS A 11 -6.62 10.95 -21.37
CA LYS A 11 -6.79 12.13 -22.23
C LYS A 11 -6.93 13.38 -21.37
N SER A 12 -5.94 14.26 -21.50
CA SER A 12 -5.89 15.63 -20.96
C SER A 12 -6.61 16.58 -21.91
N THR A 13 -7.42 17.50 -21.37
CA THR A 13 -7.98 18.65 -22.10
C THR A 13 -7.83 19.92 -21.27
N SER A 14 -7.00 20.84 -21.74
CA SER A 14 -6.93 22.24 -21.31
C SER A 14 -7.97 23.09 -22.04
N PRO A 15 -8.40 24.22 -21.44
CA PRO A 15 -8.74 25.40 -22.22
C PRO A 15 -7.99 26.65 -21.77
N SER A 16 -7.74 27.53 -22.75
CA SER A 16 -7.01 28.80 -22.64
C SER A 16 -7.96 30.01 -22.54
N ILE A 17 -7.52 30.98 -21.72
CA ILE A 17 -7.56 32.46 -21.86
C ILE A 17 -8.91 33.19 -21.93
N LEU A 18 -9.10 34.15 -21.00
CA LEU A 18 -9.44 35.55 -21.33
C LEU A 18 -8.78 36.53 -20.34
N SER A 19 -8.07 37.50 -20.92
CA SER A 19 -7.29 38.57 -20.29
C SER A 19 -8.16 39.78 -19.91
N LEU A 20 -7.84 40.48 -18.81
CA LEU A 20 -8.36 41.82 -18.52
C LEU A 20 -7.27 42.77 -17.98
N SER A 21 -6.94 43.72 -18.85
CA SER A 21 -6.62 45.14 -18.67
C SER A 21 -5.80 45.63 -17.45
N SER A 22 -4.54 45.92 -17.79
CA SER A 22 -3.62 46.97 -17.33
C SER A 22 -4.15 48.14 -16.49
N ARG A 23 -3.52 48.38 -15.33
CA ARG A 23 -3.50 49.69 -14.66
C ARG A 23 -2.05 50.14 -14.45
N LYS A 24 -1.61 51.07 -15.29
CA LYS A 24 -0.27 51.68 -15.29
C LYS A 24 -0.15 52.64 -14.09
N ARG A 25 0.64 52.29 -13.07
CA ARG A 25 1.17 53.25 -12.09
C ARG A 25 2.59 53.61 -12.49
N VAL A 26 2.82 54.90 -12.70
CA VAL A 26 4.15 55.49 -12.83
C VAL A 26 4.77 55.51 -11.44
N ALA A 27 5.89 54.81 -11.26
CA ALA A 27 6.67 54.82 -10.02
C ALA A 27 8.01 55.54 -10.25
N SER A 28 8.31 56.44 -9.34
CA SER A 28 9.61 57.12 -9.18
C SER A 28 10.71 56.10 -8.83
N PRO A 29 11.97 56.27 -9.29
CA PRO A 29 13.05 55.36 -8.96
C PRO A 29 13.49 55.56 -7.50
N ALA A 30 13.09 54.62 -6.64
CA ALA A 30 13.55 54.47 -5.25
C ALA A 30 14.57 53.31 -5.17
N PRO A 31 15.44 53.26 -4.14
CA PRO A 31 16.66 52.46 -4.15
C PRO A 31 16.37 50.96 -3.97
N GLU A 32 16.43 50.18 -5.06
CA GLU A 32 16.13 48.73 -5.11
C GLU A 32 17.07 47.84 -4.27
N SER A 33 18.18 48.37 -3.74
CA SER A 33 19.20 47.56 -3.06
C SER A 33 18.82 47.11 -1.63
N THR A 34 18.02 47.91 -0.91
CA THR A 34 17.76 47.68 0.52
C THR A 34 16.78 46.53 0.76
N ASP A 35 15.82 46.34 -0.16
CA ASP A 35 14.75 45.35 0.01
C ASP A 35 15.28 43.91 -0.08
N SER A 36 16.24 43.64 -0.98
CA SER A 36 16.82 42.30 -1.19
C SER A 36 17.55 41.74 0.03
N GLN A 37 18.23 42.60 0.80
CA GLN A 37 18.94 42.19 2.01
C GLN A 37 17.98 41.83 3.14
N SER A 38 16.87 42.58 3.24
CA SER A 38 15.83 42.32 4.25
C SER A 38 15.16 40.96 4.04
N VAL A 39 14.88 40.60 2.79
CA VAL A 39 14.31 39.30 2.41
C VAL A 39 15.27 38.17 2.76
N HIS A 40 16.54 38.29 2.41
CA HIS A 40 17.55 37.27 2.74
C HIS A 40 17.70 37.05 4.26
N LEU A 41 17.66 38.12 5.07
CA LEU A 41 17.72 38.00 6.53
C LEU A 41 16.48 37.30 7.10
N ARG A 42 15.27 37.67 6.65
CA ARG A 42 14.02 37.02 7.07
C ARG A 42 13.99 35.53 6.72
N LEU A 43 14.48 35.17 5.53
CA LEU A 43 14.57 33.79 5.09
C LEU A 43 15.57 32.99 5.93
N ASN A 44 16.74 33.56 6.23
CA ASN A 44 17.71 32.93 7.12
C ASN A 44 17.16 32.75 8.54
N GLU A 45 16.45 33.75 9.06
CA GLU A 45 15.80 33.67 10.37
C GLU A 45 14.71 32.59 10.39
N ALA A 46 13.85 32.55 9.38
CA ALA A 46 12.78 31.56 9.25
C ALA A 46 13.35 30.13 9.17
N VAL A 47 14.38 29.92 8.35
CA VAL A 47 15.07 28.62 8.25
C VAL A 47 15.73 28.25 9.58
N SER A 48 16.40 29.20 10.24
CA SER A 48 17.02 28.97 11.55
C SER A 48 15.97 28.61 12.61
N LYS A 49 14.83 29.29 12.63
CA LYS A 49 13.70 29.06 13.56
C LYS A 49 13.00 27.73 13.32
N ALA A 50 12.94 27.28 12.07
CA ALA A 50 12.38 25.98 11.71
C ALA A 50 13.17 24.83 12.36
N ILE A 51 14.50 24.96 12.44
CA ILE A 51 15.42 23.93 12.94
C ILE A 51 15.76 24.08 14.43
N SER A 52 15.79 25.30 14.99
CA SER A 52 16.49 25.61 16.25
C SER A 52 15.99 24.88 17.52
N GLN A 53 14.80 24.25 17.51
CA GLN A 53 14.42 23.30 18.58
C GLN A 53 15.28 22.02 18.58
N LEU A 54 16.03 21.74 17.52
CA LEU A 54 17.02 20.67 17.47
C LEU A 54 18.29 20.98 18.25
N ALA A 55 18.50 22.20 18.79
CA ALA A 55 19.74 22.57 19.47
C ALA A 55 19.63 22.67 21.00
N LEU A 56 18.46 23.03 21.55
CA LEU A 56 18.40 23.79 22.82
C LEU A 56 18.12 23.03 24.13
N ILE A 57 18.41 21.73 24.24
CA ILE A 57 18.32 21.06 25.56
C ILE A 57 19.62 20.29 25.86
N HIS A 58 20.55 21.00 26.49
CA HIS A 58 21.68 20.44 27.23
C HIS A 58 21.29 20.41 28.71
N THR A 59 20.54 19.39 29.11
CA THR A 59 20.40 19.04 30.52
C THR A 59 21.39 17.92 30.81
N SER A 60 22.35 18.23 31.67
CA SER A 60 23.41 17.35 32.16
C SER A 60 22.84 16.20 32.98
N THR A 61 22.59 15.07 32.34
CA THR A 61 22.63 13.72 32.94
C THR A 61 22.86 12.73 31.81
N ASP A 62 23.81 11.81 31.99
CA ASP A 62 24.48 10.93 31.00
C ASP A 62 23.62 9.91 30.23
N VAL A 63 22.35 10.21 29.95
CA VAL A 63 21.58 9.52 28.92
C VAL A 63 21.60 10.41 27.69
N PRO A 64 22.22 10.00 26.56
CA PRO A 64 22.34 10.83 25.37
C PRO A 64 20.95 11.35 24.98
N SER A 65 20.74 12.65 25.19
CA SER A 65 19.42 13.25 25.17
C SER A 65 18.81 13.11 23.78
N LEU A 66 17.87 12.18 23.64
CA LEU A 66 17.00 12.10 22.50
C LEU A 66 16.11 13.34 22.51
N LYS A 67 16.63 14.41 21.92
CA LYS A 67 15.94 15.67 21.68
C LYS A 67 14.53 15.38 21.15
N ARG A 68 13.54 16.09 21.68
CA ARG A 68 12.12 15.92 21.32
C ARG A 68 11.95 15.95 19.80
N PRO A 69 11.03 15.13 19.24
CA PRO A 69 10.72 15.15 17.82
C PRO A 69 10.24 16.55 17.40
N LEU A 70 10.49 16.91 16.13
CA LEU A 70 9.98 18.15 15.57
C LEU A 70 8.44 18.11 15.55
N PRO A 71 7.75 19.18 15.98
CA PRO A 71 6.30 19.26 15.82
C PRO A 71 5.95 19.39 14.34
N SER A 72 4.81 18.80 13.95
CA SER A 72 4.24 18.93 12.62
C SER A 72 3.83 20.37 12.29
N GLY A 73 3.71 20.67 11.00
CA GLY A 73 3.35 21.98 10.44
C GLY A 73 4.52 22.95 10.31
N ARG A 74 5.71 22.60 10.80
CA ARG A 74 6.90 23.46 10.71
C ARG A 74 7.40 23.60 9.28
N GLY A 75 7.39 22.52 8.50
CA GLY A 75 7.79 22.57 7.10
C GLY A 75 6.81 23.43 6.31
N THR A 76 5.51 23.30 6.60
CA THR A 76 4.46 24.13 6.01
C THR A 76 4.63 25.60 6.38
N THR A 77 4.90 25.91 7.65
CA THR A 77 5.12 27.29 8.10
C THR A 77 6.34 27.93 7.42
N LEU A 78 7.42 27.18 7.23
CA LEU A 78 8.58 27.67 6.47
C LEU A 78 8.22 27.89 5.00
N GLY A 79 7.49 26.94 4.41
CA GLY A 79 7.00 27.02 3.04
C GLY A 79 6.11 28.23 2.78
N THR A 80 5.20 28.55 3.69
CA THR A 80 4.31 29.72 3.57
C THR A 80 5.07 31.04 3.66
N VAL A 81 6.12 31.11 4.47
CA VAL A 81 7.02 32.28 4.51
C VAL A 81 7.73 32.44 3.16
N ILE A 82 8.33 31.37 2.63
CA ILE A 82 9.00 31.37 1.32
C ILE A 82 8.03 31.82 0.21
N ASP A 83 6.84 31.23 0.19
CA ASP A 83 5.78 31.52 -0.76
C ASP A 83 5.31 32.99 -0.67
N SER A 84 5.14 33.53 0.55
CA SER A 84 4.77 34.94 0.75
C SER A 84 5.82 35.92 0.22
N GLU A 85 7.11 35.63 0.45
CA GLU A 85 8.21 36.47 -0.03
C GLU A 85 8.36 36.38 -1.56
N LEU A 86 8.18 35.19 -2.15
CA LEU A 86 8.19 35.01 -3.60
C LEU A 86 7.01 35.70 -4.29
N ARG A 87 5.81 35.67 -3.69
CA ARG A 87 4.64 36.41 -4.19
C ARG A 87 4.83 37.91 -4.10
N ALA A 88 5.46 38.42 -3.05
CA ALA A 88 5.73 39.85 -2.88
C ALA A 88 6.60 40.41 -4.03
N VAL A 89 7.52 39.59 -4.58
CA VAL A 89 8.40 39.97 -5.70
C VAL A 89 7.93 39.44 -7.05
N ALA A 90 6.76 38.81 -7.15
CA ALA A 90 6.29 38.14 -8.36
C ALA A 90 6.15 39.07 -9.58
N HIS A 91 5.96 40.37 -9.35
CA HIS A 91 5.84 41.38 -10.41
C HIS A 91 7.20 41.81 -11.00
N SER A 92 8.32 41.46 -10.36
CA SER A 92 9.66 41.81 -10.83
C SER A 92 10.47 40.53 -11.09
N PRO A 93 10.66 40.12 -12.35
CA PRO A 93 11.33 38.85 -12.67
C PRO A 93 12.79 38.83 -12.21
N ASN A 94 13.47 39.97 -12.16
CA ASN A 94 14.85 40.07 -11.69
C ASN A 94 14.95 39.88 -10.18
N LEU A 95 14.06 40.52 -9.42
CA LEU A 95 13.99 40.36 -7.96
C LEU A 95 13.54 38.94 -7.60
N TYR A 96 12.55 38.40 -8.28
CA TYR A 96 12.12 37.02 -8.10
C TYR A 96 13.29 36.03 -8.26
N ARG A 97 14.06 36.14 -9.35
CA ARG A 97 15.26 35.30 -9.54
C ARG A 97 16.34 35.55 -8.48
N ALA A 98 16.53 36.78 -8.04
CA ALA A 98 17.49 37.11 -6.98
C ALA A 98 17.08 36.45 -5.66
N VAL A 99 15.79 36.52 -5.29
CA VAL A 99 15.24 35.87 -4.09
C VAL A 99 15.39 34.35 -4.19
N VAL A 100 15.02 33.74 -5.32
CA VAL A 100 15.19 32.29 -5.54
C VAL A 100 16.65 31.85 -5.42
N ARG A 101 17.60 32.61 -5.98
CA ARG A 101 19.03 32.31 -5.80
C ARG A 101 19.48 32.48 -4.35
N SER A 102 18.97 33.49 -3.66
CA SER A 102 19.27 33.74 -2.24
C SER A 102 18.76 32.63 -1.32
N LEU A 103 17.69 31.91 -1.71
CA LEU A 103 17.16 30.76 -0.97
C LEU A 103 18.08 29.54 -1.01
N HIS A 104 18.91 29.39 -2.05
CA HIS A 104 19.71 28.18 -2.24
C HIS A 104 20.67 27.93 -1.08
N ARG A 105 21.37 28.97 -0.61
CA ARG A 105 22.31 28.86 0.51
C ARG A 105 21.65 28.44 1.83
N PRO A 106 20.61 29.12 2.35
CA PRO A 106 19.93 28.70 3.57
C PRO A 106 19.32 27.30 3.45
N MET A 107 18.73 26.96 2.29
CA MET A 107 18.19 25.63 2.06
C MET A 107 19.27 24.54 2.07
N SER A 108 20.43 24.81 1.48
CA SER A 108 21.57 23.89 1.54
C SER A 108 22.05 23.66 2.97
N VAL A 109 22.09 24.71 3.80
CA VAL A 109 22.47 24.59 5.22
C VAL A 109 21.44 23.79 6.01
N LEU A 110 20.15 24.05 5.79
CA LEU A 110 19.04 23.28 6.36
C LEU A 110 19.18 21.79 6.04
N LEU A 111 19.36 21.45 4.77
CA LEU A 111 19.51 20.07 4.30
C LEU A 111 20.75 19.40 4.90
N SER A 112 21.88 20.11 4.98
CA SER A 112 23.10 19.61 5.61
C SER A 112 22.87 19.30 7.10
N ASN A 113 22.18 20.17 7.83
CA ASN A 113 21.87 19.98 9.24
C ASN A 113 20.91 18.82 9.49
N MET A 114 19.89 18.67 8.63
CA MET A 114 18.97 17.54 8.68
C MET A 114 19.70 16.22 8.40
N ALA A 115 20.54 16.19 7.36
CA ALA A 115 21.33 15.01 7.03
C ALA A 115 22.28 14.62 8.16
N ALA A 116 23.01 15.59 8.75
CA ALA A 116 23.89 15.37 9.89
C ALA A 116 23.14 14.81 11.11
N SER A 117 21.93 15.29 11.36
CA SER A 117 21.06 14.80 12.44
C SER A 117 20.52 13.39 12.18
N LEU A 118 20.35 13.03 10.91
CA LEU A 118 19.73 11.78 10.50
C LEU A 118 20.70 10.60 10.50
N ILE A 119 21.96 10.80 10.10
CA ILE A 119 23.01 9.76 10.03
C ILE A 119 23.11 8.90 11.31
N PRO A 120 23.25 9.48 12.52
CA PRO A 120 23.35 8.66 13.74
C PRO A 120 22.04 7.91 14.07
N LEU A 121 20.88 8.44 13.66
CA LEU A 121 19.59 7.77 13.89
C LEU A 121 19.45 6.54 13.01
N LEU A 122 19.81 6.66 11.73
CA LEU A 122 19.77 5.55 10.76
C LEU A 122 20.78 4.45 11.11
N SER A 123 21.89 4.82 11.75
CA SER A 123 22.93 3.87 12.18
C SER A 123 22.56 3.11 13.45
N SER A 124 21.49 3.52 14.15
CA SER A 124 21.04 2.84 15.35
C SER A 124 20.38 1.49 15.00
N PRO A 125 20.75 0.37 15.63
CA PRO A 125 20.11 -0.92 15.37
C PRO A 125 18.61 -0.91 15.70
N SER A 126 18.19 -0.07 16.65
CA SER A 126 16.77 0.12 17.01
C SER A 126 15.95 0.88 15.98
N PHE A 127 16.57 1.35 14.89
CA PHE A 127 15.87 2.09 13.85
C PHE A 127 14.95 1.18 13.02
N VAL A 128 15.33 -0.08 12.77
CA VAL A 128 14.57 -1.00 11.91
C VAL A 128 13.70 -1.97 12.73
N VAL A 129 13.78 -1.91 14.07
CA VAL A 129 13.02 -2.78 14.96
C VAL A 129 11.53 -2.40 14.94
N LEU A 130 10.68 -3.33 14.54
CA LEU A 130 9.23 -3.11 14.54
C LEU A 130 8.67 -3.12 15.97
N PRO A 131 7.60 -2.36 16.23
CA PRO A 131 6.88 -2.44 17.50
C PRO A 131 6.32 -3.85 17.75
N THR A 132 6.31 -4.26 19.01
CA THR A 132 5.83 -5.57 19.46
C THR A 132 4.70 -5.40 20.47
N VAL A 133 4.01 -6.48 20.83
CA VAL A 133 2.98 -6.43 21.89
C VAL A 133 3.55 -5.90 23.22
N GLN A 134 4.82 -6.18 23.52
CA GLN A 134 5.50 -5.69 24.73
C GLN A 134 5.97 -4.23 24.62
N ALA A 135 6.27 -3.78 23.40
CA ALA A 135 6.71 -2.43 23.09
C ALA A 135 5.92 -1.90 21.87
N PRO A 136 4.65 -1.50 22.06
CA PRO A 136 3.75 -1.17 20.95
C PRO A 136 4.09 0.16 20.26
N ASN A 137 4.99 0.94 20.84
CA ASN A 137 5.39 2.24 20.33
C ASN A 137 6.71 2.16 19.55
N PRO A 138 6.86 2.92 18.46
CA PRO A 138 8.13 3.06 17.75
C PRO A 138 9.26 3.52 18.66
N SER A 139 10.50 3.19 18.32
CA SER A 139 11.66 3.62 19.09
C SER A 139 11.81 5.15 19.02
N ALA A 140 12.50 5.75 20.01
CA ALA A 140 12.73 7.19 20.01
C ALA A 140 13.57 7.65 18.79
N ALA A 141 14.46 6.78 18.29
CA ALA A 141 15.21 7.02 17.06
C ALA A 141 14.29 7.06 15.83
N GLN A 142 13.33 6.13 15.73
CA GLN A 142 12.32 6.13 14.67
C GLN A 142 11.46 7.39 14.71
N HIS A 143 10.91 7.75 15.87
CA HIS A 143 10.08 8.96 16.03
C HIS A 143 10.82 10.23 15.58
N LYS A 144 12.08 10.38 15.99
CA LYS A 144 12.87 11.55 15.61
C LYS A 144 13.16 11.58 14.10
N ALA A 145 13.57 10.46 13.52
CA ALA A 145 13.81 10.35 12.08
C ALA A 145 12.54 10.63 11.26
N LEU A 146 11.39 10.12 11.70
CA LEU A 146 10.09 10.37 11.09
C LEU A 146 9.68 11.85 11.19
N SER A 147 9.95 12.52 12.32
CA SER A 147 9.68 13.96 12.43
C SER A 147 10.51 14.81 11.45
N LEU A 148 11.75 14.41 11.16
CA LEU A 148 12.59 15.04 10.13
C LEU A 148 12.05 14.77 8.71
N ALA A 149 11.59 13.54 8.45
CA ALA A 149 10.99 13.17 7.18
C ALA A 149 9.65 13.90 6.95
N LEU A 150 8.82 14.04 7.98
CA LEU A 150 7.57 14.82 7.93
C LEU A 150 7.84 16.29 7.66
N PHE A 151 8.81 16.89 8.35
CA PHE A 151 9.25 18.25 8.05
C PHE A 151 9.71 18.40 6.59
N ALA A 152 10.52 17.46 6.10
CA ALA A 152 10.98 17.46 4.71
C ALA A 152 9.81 17.35 3.72
N ARG A 153 8.81 16.51 4.03
CA ARG A 153 7.61 16.33 3.22
C ARG A 153 6.77 17.61 3.17
N GLU A 154 6.43 18.17 4.32
CA GLU A 154 5.65 19.41 4.41
C GLU A 154 6.30 20.55 3.62
N LEU A 155 7.63 20.68 3.73
CA LEU A 155 8.38 21.68 2.98
C LEU A 155 8.41 21.38 1.48
N LEU A 156 8.62 20.13 1.08
CA LEU A 156 8.58 19.70 -0.32
C LEU A 156 7.22 20.00 -0.95
N ASP A 157 6.14 19.76 -0.22
CA ASP A 157 4.78 20.06 -0.67
C ASP A 157 4.60 21.56 -0.89
N ALA A 158 4.97 22.38 0.09
CA ALA A 158 4.89 23.83 -0.05
C ALA A 158 5.76 24.36 -1.22
N LEU A 159 6.91 23.75 -1.49
CA LEU A 159 7.77 24.09 -2.63
C LEU A 159 7.20 23.63 -3.98
N ASN A 160 6.38 22.58 -4.01
CA ASN A 160 5.70 22.11 -5.22
C ASN A 160 4.48 22.97 -5.54
N ASP A 161 3.83 23.53 -4.53
CA ASP A 161 2.68 24.43 -4.66
C ASP A 161 3.08 25.86 -5.03
N LEU A 162 4.38 26.17 -5.05
CA LEU A 162 4.86 27.48 -5.50
C LEU A 162 4.41 27.73 -6.95
N PRO A 163 3.90 28.94 -7.27
CA PRO A 163 3.48 29.25 -8.61
C PRO A 163 4.65 29.06 -9.57
N GLN A 164 4.48 28.14 -10.52
CA GLN A 164 5.39 27.98 -11.64
C GLN A 164 5.27 29.23 -12.51
N ILE A 165 6.07 30.26 -12.24
CA ILE A 165 6.26 31.40 -13.14
C ILE A 165 7.16 30.94 -14.30
N VAL A 166 6.80 29.81 -14.92
CA VAL A 166 7.63 29.02 -15.85
C VAL A 166 7.29 29.37 -17.30
N ASP A 167 6.11 29.93 -17.58
CA ASP A 167 5.69 30.08 -18.98
C ASP A 167 6.35 31.23 -19.75
N ALA A 168 7.12 32.12 -19.10
CA ALA A 168 7.62 33.31 -19.78
C ALA A 168 9.15 33.40 -19.94
N PHE A 169 9.96 32.88 -19.01
CA PHE A 169 11.41 33.16 -19.07
C PHE A 169 12.31 32.08 -18.44
N ASP A 170 12.67 31.10 -19.28
CA ASP A 170 13.93 30.33 -19.27
C ASP A 170 13.92 28.93 -18.59
N THR A 171 14.21 27.92 -19.41
CA THR A 171 14.38 26.47 -19.07
C THR A 171 15.56 26.18 -18.14
N ARG A 172 16.41 27.16 -17.86
CA ARG A 172 17.55 27.05 -16.93
C ARG A 172 17.16 27.07 -15.44
N ILE A 173 15.88 27.27 -15.11
CA ILE A 173 15.43 27.64 -13.76
C ILE A 173 14.54 26.55 -13.17
N ASP A 174 15.14 25.42 -12.81
CA ASP A 174 14.64 24.62 -11.70
C ASP A 174 15.63 24.78 -10.53
N ALA A 175 15.86 26.03 -10.12
CA ALA A 175 16.88 26.41 -9.13
C ALA A 175 16.65 25.75 -7.75
N LEU A 176 15.44 25.23 -7.51
CA LEU A 176 15.07 24.47 -6.33
C LEU A 176 14.98 22.96 -6.58
N LYS A 177 15.32 22.48 -7.79
CA LYS A 177 15.28 21.04 -8.13
C LYS A 177 16.18 20.22 -7.22
N SER A 178 17.43 20.63 -7.05
CA SER A 178 18.39 19.97 -6.16
C SER A 178 17.89 19.92 -4.71
N VAL A 179 17.20 20.98 -4.27
CA VAL A 179 16.57 21.06 -2.94
C VAL A 179 15.41 20.07 -2.84
N ARG A 180 14.52 20.03 -3.84
CA ARG A 180 13.40 19.07 -3.89
C ARG A 180 13.91 17.62 -3.88
N GLU A 181 14.90 17.32 -4.71
CA GLU A 181 15.54 15.99 -4.79
C GLU A 181 16.18 15.59 -3.45
N ALA A 182 16.86 16.53 -2.78
CA ALA A 182 17.44 16.29 -1.46
C ALA A 182 16.37 16.05 -0.37
N LEU A 183 15.25 16.80 -0.39
CA LEU A 183 14.12 16.55 0.51
C LEU A 183 13.50 15.17 0.26
N THR A 184 13.28 14.81 -1.00
CA THR A 184 12.82 13.46 -1.39
C THR A 184 13.79 12.39 -0.92
N SER A 185 15.10 12.61 -1.07
CA SER A 185 16.14 11.69 -0.60
C SER A 185 16.07 11.47 0.91
N ILE A 186 15.88 12.53 1.71
CA ILE A 186 15.71 12.43 3.16
C ILE A 186 14.48 11.58 3.50
N ILE A 187 13.33 11.84 2.84
CA ILE A 187 12.09 11.08 3.04
C ILE A 187 12.33 9.60 2.74
N THR A 188 12.88 9.27 1.58
CA THR A 188 13.12 7.89 1.15
C THR A 188 14.09 7.16 2.09
N ARG A 189 15.19 7.81 2.53
CA ARG A 189 16.15 7.21 3.46
C ARG A 189 15.56 6.83 4.82
N VAL A 190 14.50 7.53 5.26
CA VAL A 190 13.79 7.22 6.51
C VAL A 190 12.70 6.18 6.26
N VAL A 191 11.83 6.41 5.28
CA VAL A 191 10.61 5.63 5.08
C VAL A 191 10.90 4.24 4.55
N THR A 192 11.77 4.10 3.55
CA THR A 192 12.04 2.81 2.88
C THR A 192 12.48 1.69 3.83
N PRO A 193 13.48 1.86 4.71
CA PRO A 193 13.88 0.79 5.63
C PRO A 193 12.79 0.44 6.66
N LEU A 194 12.00 1.41 7.13
CA LEU A 194 10.92 1.18 8.10
C LEU A 194 9.76 0.39 7.46
N VAL A 195 9.32 0.83 6.29
CA VAL A 195 8.28 0.14 5.51
C VAL A 195 8.78 -1.23 5.05
N GLY A 196 10.04 -1.33 4.64
CA GLY A 196 10.66 -2.59 4.24
C GLY A 196 10.71 -3.62 5.38
N ALA A 197 10.99 -3.21 6.60
CA ALA A 197 10.93 -4.09 7.77
C ALA A 197 9.50 -4.58 8.04
N ALA A 198 8.53 -3.67 8.05
CA ALA A 198 7.11 -3.99 8.23
C ALA A 198 6.61 -4.96 7.16
N HIS A 199 7.01 -4.70 5.91
CA HIS A 199 6.72 -5.54 4.75
C HIS A 199 7.28 -6.95 4.92
N ALA A 200 8.57 -7.08 5.20
CA ALA A 200 9.21 -8.38 5.41
C ALA A 200 8.54 -9.20 6.53
N GLN A 201 8.10 -8.54 7.60
CA GLN A 201 7.41 -9.23 8.70
C GLN A 201 5.99 -9.69 8.31
N ILE A 202 5.24 -8.87 7.57
CA ILE A 202 3.91 -9.22 7.06
C ILE A 202 4.02 -10.31 5.99
N ASP A 203 5.03 -10.25 5.14
CA ASP A 203 5.32 -11.28 4.15
C ASP A 203 5.59 -12.64 4.79
N GLN A 204 6.27 -12.69 5.93
CA GLN A 204 6.46 -13.95 6.67
C GLN A 204 5.13 -14.55 7.10
N PHE A 205 4.20 -13.72 7.60
CA PHE A 205 2.86 -14.19 7.96
C PHE A 205 2.09 -14.67 6.72
N ILE A 206 2.17 -13.94 5.61
CA ILE A 206 1.48 -14.29 4.35
C ILE A 206 2.08 -15.58 3.77
N ALA A 207 3.40 -15.73 3.73
CA ALA A 207 4.04 -16.95 3.23
C ALA A 207 3.67 -18.17 4.08
N ALA A 208 3.51 -18.01 5.38
CA ALA A 208 3.04 -19.07 6.27
C ALA A 208 1.60 -19.53 5.98
N LEU A 209 0.82 -18.77 5.19
CA LEU A 209 -0.53 -19.16 4.74
C LEU A 209 -0.52 -20.18 3.60
N ASP A 210 0.60 -20.39 2.92
CA ASP A 210 0.73 -21.38 1.84
C ASP A 210 0.54 -22.81 2.40
N SER A 211 0.92 -23.02 3.67
CA SER A 211 0.77 -24.29 4.38
C SER A 211 -0.49 -24.32 5.26
N GLU A 212 -1.33 -25.33 5.07
CA GLU A 212 -2.58 -25.53 5.82
C GLU A 212 -2.35 -25.63 7.34
N ASN A 213 -1.24 -26.24 7.76
CA ASN A 213 -0.93 -26.46 9.17
C ASN A 213 -0.55 -25.16 9.89
N THR A 214 -0.03 -24.18 9.15
CA THR A 214 0.48 -22.92 9.70
C THR A 214 -0.47 -21.75 9.46
N ALA A 215 -1.41 -21.86 8.52
CA ALA A 215 -2.31 -20.78 8.13
C ALA A 215 -3.11 -20.20 9.30
N SER A 216 -3.74 -21.05 10.12
CA SER A 216 -4.54 -20.60 11.26
C SER A 216 -3.69 -19.86 12.31
N ALA A 217 -2.49 -20.37 12.62
CA ALA A 217 -1.58 -19.74 13.57
C ALA A 217 -1.02 -18.41 13.04
N ALA A 218 -0.71 -18.35 11.75
CA ALA A 218 -0.24 -17.14 11.08
C ALA A 218 -1.32 -16.04 11.04
N LEU A 219 -2.57 -16.40 10.73
CA LEU A 219 -3.71 -15.46 10.79
C LEU A 219 -3.97 -14.96 12.21
N ALA A 220 -3.94 -15.84 13.22
CA ALA A 220 -4.09 -15.44 14.61
C ALA A 220 -2.97 -14.48 15.06
N SER A 221 -1.73 -14.75 14.64
CA SER A 221 -0.58 -13.88 14.91
C SER A 221 -0.75 -12.52 14.22
N LEU A 222 -1.10 -12.51 12.94
CA LEU A 222 -1.34 -11.28 12.18
C LEU A 222 -2.47 -10.45 12.81
N HIS A 223 -3.58 -11.09 13.19
CA HIS A 223 -4.70 -10.46 13.88
C HIS A 223 -4.28 -9.82 15.21
N SER A 224 -3.42 -10.50 15.99
CA SER A 224 -2.91 -9.95 17.26
C SER A 224 -1.99 -8.74 17.07
N MET A 225 -1.27 -8.68 15.94
CA MET A 225 -0.32 -7.61 15.64
C MET A 225 -0.97 -6.42 14.92
N MET A 226 -2.11 -6.62 14.27
CA MET A 226 -2.75 -5.60 13.43
C MET A 226 -3.06 -4.27 14.16
N PRO A 227 -3.55 -4.26 15.42
CA PRO A 227 -3.78 -3.02 16.16
C PRO A 227 -2.50 -2.18 16.40
N ILE A 228 -1.32 -2.80 16.31
CA ILE A 228 -0.02 -2.15 16.46
C ILE A 228 0.53 -1.76 15.08
N TYR A 229 0.46 -2.66 14.11
CA TYR A 229 1.02 -2.45 12.78
C TYR A 229 0.25 -1.42 11.95
N ALA A 230 -1.07 -1.39 12.01
CA ALA A 230 -1.87 -0.42 11.27
C ALA A 230 -1.50 1.05 11.60
N PRO A 231 -1.51 1.50 12.88
CA PRO A 231 -1.12 2.86 13.22
C PRO A 231 0.38 3.11 12.99
N THR A 232 1.24 2.10 13.19
CA THR A 232 2.68 2.22 12.94
C THR A 232 2.97 2.45 11.47
N ILE A 233 2.34 1.69 10.57
CA ILE A 233 2.49 1.87 9.12
C ILE A 233 1.91 3.21 8.67
N ALA A 234 0.79 3.66 9.26
CA ALA A 234 0.27 5.01 9.01
C ALA A 234 1.29 6.08 9.37
N LEU A 235 1.96 5.94 10.51
CA LEU A 235 3.02 6.85 10.94
C LEU A 235 4.23 6.80 9.99
N TYR A 236 4.70 5.60 9.63
CA TYR A 236 5.87 5.40 8.78
C TYR A 236 5.67 5.93 7.36
N THR A 237 4.45 5.84 6.84
CA THR A 237 4.13 6.21 5.47
C THR A 237 3.51 7.60 5.34
N SER A 238 3.19 8.28 6.44
CA SER A 238 2.70 9.67 6.44
C SER A 238 3.57 10.63 5.60
N PRO A 239 4.93 10.55 5.62
CA PRO A 239 5.77 11.37 4.74
C PRO A 239 5.72 10.99 3.25
N SER A 240 5.24 9.80 2.89
CA SER A 240 5.27 9.26 1.52
C SER A 240 4.04 8.39 1.22
N PRO A 241 2.97 8.97 0.64
CA PRO A 241 1.76 8.20 0.28
C PRO A 241 2.04 7.16 -0.79
N THR A 242 3.03 7.39 -1.67
CA THR A 242 3.47 6.41 -2.68
C THR A 242 4.07 5.15 -2.03
N ALA A 243 4.79 5.30 -0.92
CA ALA A 243 5.32 4.15 -0.17
C ALA A 243 4.18 3.31 0.44
N LEU A 244 3.13 3.95 0.96
CA LEU A 244 1.93 3.26 1.46
C LEU A 244 1.24 2.46 0.34
N ALA A 245 1.01 3.09 -0.82
CA ALA A 245 0.34 2.42 -1.92
C ALA A 245 1.15 1.23 -2.43
N THR A 246 2.45 1.39 -2.63
CA THR A 246 3.35 0.31 -3.06
C THR A 246 3.34 -0.85 -2.07
N PHE A 247 3.41 -0.55 -0.77
CA PHE A 247 3.32 -1.53 0.30
C PHE A 247 1.99 -2.30 0.25
N LEU A 248 0.86 -1.61 0.21
CA LEU A 248 -0.46 -2.25 0.20
C LEU A 248 -0.68 -3.11 -1.04
N ILE A 249 -0.37 -2.59 -2.23
CA ILE A 249 -0.49 -3.33 -3.49
C ILE A 249 0.33 -4.62 -3.43
N SER A 250 1.57 -4.55 -2.94
CA SER A 250 2.42 -5.73 -2.80
C SER A 250 1.84 -6.76 -1.81
N VAL A 251 1.30 -6.30 -0.69
CA VAL A 251 0.72 -7.17 0.36
C VAL A 251 -0.57 -7.84 -0.14
N TYR A 252 -1.46 -7.08 -0.79
CA TYR A 252 -2.66 -7.62 -1.44
C TYR A 252 -2.28 -8.66 -2.50
N TRP A 253 -1.36 -8.32 -3.40
CA TRP A 253 -0.91 -9.21 -4.46
C TRP A 253 -0.37 -10.52 -3.91
N ARG A 254 0.57 -10.47 -2.97
CA ARG A 254 1.15 -11.67 -2.37
C ARG A 254 0.12 -12.51 -1.64
N SER A 255 -0.84 -11.88 -0.95
CA SER A 255 -1.94 -12.59 -0.30
C SER A 255 -2.76 -13.39 -1.31
N ILE A 256 -3.15 -12.76 -2.42
CA ILE A 256 -3.91 -13.41 -3.51
C ILE A 256 -3.09 -14.55 -4.12
N VAL A 257 -1.81 -14.32 -4.42
CA VAL A 257 -0.93 -15.35 -5.00
C VAL A 257 -0.80 -16.55 -4.06
N VAL A 258 -0.49 -16.34 -2.79
CA VAL A 258 -0.35 -17.45 -1.84
C VAL A 258 -1.66 -18.21 -1.67
N LEU A 259 -2.78 -17.51 -1.48
CA LEU A 259 -4.09 -18.16 -1.33
C LEU A 259 -4.51 -18.92 -2.59
N SER A 260 -4.27 -18.37 -3.77
CA SER A 260 -4.61 -19.03 -5.04
C SER A 260 -3.87 -20.34 -5.26
N HIS A 261 -2.71 -20.53 -4.64
CA HIS A 261 -1.93 -21.76 -4.71
C HIS A 261 -2.09 -22.63 -3.46
N ARG A 262 -3.05 -22.34 -2.58
CA ARG A 262 -3.39 -23.28 -1.52
C ARG A 262 -4.40 -24.28 -2.05
N GLN A 263 -4.30 -25.53 -1.60
CA GLN A 263 -5.22 -26.56 -2.06
C GLN A 263 -6.65 -26.23 -1.63
N TYR A 264 -7.56 -26.14 -2.60
CA TYR A 264 -8.97 -26.08 -2.29
C TYR A 264 -9.46 -27.45 -1.80
N ILE A 265 -9.81 -27.53 -0.52
CA ILE A 265 -10.44 -28.70 0.09
C ILE A 265 -11.91 -28.34 0.31
N PRO A 266 -12.86 -28.96 -0.42
CA PRO A 266 -14.26 -28.69 -0.19
C PRO A 266 -14.62 -29.08 1.25
N PRO A 267 -15.44 -28.28 1.95
CA PRO A 267 -15.89 -28.64 3.28
C PRO A 267 -16.59 -30.01 3.22
N PRO A 268 -16.37 -30.89 4.22
CA PRO A 268 -17.06 -32.16 4.25
C PRO A 268 -18.57 -31.88 4.19
N PRO A 269 -19.34 -32.65 3.39
CA PRO A 269 -20.77 -32.44 3.31
C PRO A 269 -21.29 -32.51 4.73
N SER A 270 -21.86 -31.40 5.22
CA SER A 270 -22.46 -31.31 6.54
C SER A 270 -23.61 -32.28 6.52
N LYS A 271 -23.33 -33.55 6.84
CA LYS A 271 -24.32 -34.55 7.13
C LYS A 271 -25.09 -33.94 8.28
N LYS A 272 -26.25 -33.37 7.97
CA LYS A 272 -27.24 -32.92 8.95
C LYS A 272 -27.39 -34.11 9.88
N ARG A 273 -26.67 -34.08 11.01
CA ARG A 273 -26.79 -35.10 12.04
C ARG A 273 -28.27 -35.03 12.38
N PRO A 274 -29.05 -36.09 12.12
CA PRO A 274 -30.48 -36.05 12.35
C PRO A 274 -30.66 -35.56 13.77
N GLY A 275 -31.26 -34.37 13.91
CA GLY A 275 -31.52 -33.77 15.19
C GLY A 275 -32.26 -34.82 15.98
N THR A 276 -31.58 -35.42 16.96
CA THR A 276 -32.25 -36.14 18.01
C THR A 276 -32.95 -35.03 18.79
N ASN A 277 -34.17 -34.71 18.35
CA ASN A 277 -35.13 -33.92 19.10
C ASN A 277 -35.31 -34.68 20.42
N LEU A 278 -34.49 -34.36 21.43
CA LEU A 278 -34.78 -34.78 22.79
C LEU A 278 -36.06 -34.03 23.19
N PRO A 279 -37.13 -34.75 23.52
CA PRO A 279 -38.39 -34.12 23.87
C PRO A 279 -38.25 -33.40 25.22
N SER A 280 -38.77 -32.19 25.26
CA SER A 280 -38.97 -31.41 26.46
C SER A 280 -40.12 -31.99 27.29
N THR A 281 -39.80 -32.71 28.38
CA THR A 281 -40.73 -33.04 29.49
C THR A 281 -39.91 -33.53 30.71
N LEU A 282 -39.60 -32.69 31.72
CA LEU A 282 -40.23 -32.50 33.08
C LEU A 282 -40.04 -33.66 34.10
N PRO A 283 -40.10 -33.47 35.45
CA PRO A 283 -39.80 -32.33 36.31
C PRO A 283 -38.78 -32.69 37.45
N ALA A 284 -38.52 -31.75 38.37
CA ALA A 284 -37.59 -31.87 39.49
C ALA A 284 -37.83 -33.07 40.41
N SER A 285 -36.82 -33.91 40.62
CA SER A 285 -36.75 -34.83 41.75
C SER A 285 -35.38 -34.80 42.41
N ARG A 286 -35.40 -34.58 43.73
CA ARG A 286 -34.27 -34.47 44.63
C ARG A 286 -33.54 -35.82 44.72
N PHE A 287 -32.26 -35.76 45.06
CA PHE A 287 -31.34 -36.88 45.34
C PHE A 287 -30.66 -37.52 44.12
N SER A 288 -29.52 -36.91 43.74
CA SER A 288 -28.34 -37.72 43.42
C SER A 288 -27.09 -36.98 43.88
N LEU A 289 -26.29 -37.68 44.67
CA LEU A 289 -24.97 -37.29 45.11
C LEU A 289 -24.16 -36.79 43.90
N LYS A 290 -23.76 -35.51 43.93
CA LYS A 290 -22.82 -34.94 42.96
C LYS A 290 -21.46 -35.60 43.13
N LEU A 291 -21.21 -36.66 42.38
CA LEU A 291 -19.84 -36.99 41.99
C LEU A 291 -19.37 -35.89 41.02
N PRO A 292 -18.20 -35.26 41.24
CA PRO A 292 -17.64 -34.35 40.25
C PRO A 292 -17.43 -35.16 38.97
N SER A 293 -18.18 -34.82 37.91
CA SER A 293 -17.97 -35.36 36.58
C SER A 293 -16.59 -34.89 36.10
N SER A 294 -15.56 -35.66 36.46
CA SER A 294 -14.14 -35.45 36.13
C SER A 294 -13.82 -35.83 34.69
N ARG A 295 -14.79 -35.73 33.78
CA ARG A 295 -14.54 -35.87 32.35
C ARG A 295 -14.26 -34.49 31.82
N HIS A 296 -12.98 -34.13 31.83
CA HIS A 296 -12.48 -33.02 31.02
C HIS A 296 -13.04 -33.19 29.61
N SER A 297 -13.83 -32.22 29.16
CA SER A 297 -14.34 -32.16 27.80
C SER A 297 -13.16 -32.37 26.86
N SER A 298 -13.16 -33.46 26.08
CA SER A 298 -12.11 -33.69 25.09
C SER A 298 -11.99 -32.42 24.24
N PRO A 299 -10.78 -31.87 24.06
CA PRO A 299 -10.62 -30.65 23.30
C PRO A 299 -11.24 -30.87 21.92
N PRO A 300 -12.10 -29.94 21.45
CA PRO A 300 -12.69 -30.06 20.13
C PRO A 300 -11.57 -30.24 19.10
N PRO A 301 -11.74 -31.12 18.10
CA PRO A 301 -10.75 -31.28 17.06
C PRO A 301 -10.48 -29.90 16.42
N PRO A 302 -9.22 -29.59 16.06
CA PRO A 302 -8.90 -28.31 15.44
C PRO A 302 -9.73 -28.16 14.16
N CYS A 303 -10.66 -27.21 14.16
CA CYS A 303 -11.40 -26.84 12.96
C CYS A 303 -10.40 -26.33 11.93
N ARG A 304 -10.29 -27.04 10.81
CA ARG A 304 -9.48 -26.57 9.68
C ARG A 304 -10.14 -25.33 9.10
N SER A 305 -9.39 -24.24 8.96
CA SER A 305 -9.89 -23.03 8.33
C SER A 305 -10.10 -23.27 6.83
N THR A 306 -11.22 -22.79 6.30
CA THR A 306 -11.50 -22.87 4.85
C THR A 306 -10.75 -21.77 4.11
N LEU A 307 -10.44 -22.01 2.84
CA LEU A 307 -9.73 -21.02 2.01
C LEU A 307 -10.52 -19.70 1.90
N LEU A 308 -11.86 -19.79 1.81
CA LEU A 308 -12.73 -18.62 1.81
C LEU A 308 -12.63 -17.84 3.13
N ALA A 309 -12.73 -18.52 4.28
CA ALA A 309 -12.64 -17.88 5.59
C ALA A 309 -11.29 -17.17 5.77
N ASP A 310 -10.20 -17.79 5.31
CA ASP A 310 -8.86 -17.20 5.35
C ASP A 310 -8.76 -15.99 4.43
N ALA A 311 -9.29 -16.07 3.20
CA ALA A 311 -9.31 -14.94 2.27
C ALA A 311 -10.10 -13.74 2.81
N THR A 312 -11.27 -13.98 3.41
CA THR A 312 -12.07 -12.93 4.05
C THR A 312 -11.35 -12.35 5.26
N ALA A 313 -10.76 -13.19 6.11
CA ALA A 313 -10.04 -12.73 7.30
C ALA A 313 -8.84 -11.85 6.94
N ILE A 314 -8.06 -12.22 5.91
CA ILE A 314 -6.99 -11.36 5.39
C ILE A 314 -7.56 -10.06 4.83
N GLY A 315 -8.63 -10.13 4.04
CA GLY A 315 -9.27 -8.95 3.48
C GLY A 315 -9.66 -7.93 4.55
N ASP A 316 -10.27 -8.40 5.64
CA ASP A 316 -10.69 -7.58 6.78
C ASP A 316 -9.48 -7.02 7.55
N LEU A 317 -8.45 -7.85 7.76
CA LEU A 317 -7.21 -7.43 8.41
C LEU A 317 -6.49 -6.35 7.61
N LEU A 318 -6.34 -6.53 6.30
CA LEU A 318 -5.70 -5.55 5.42
C LEU A 318 -6.54 -4.28 5.26
N ALA A 319 -7.86 -4.36 5.41
CA ALA A 319 -8.73 -3.19 5.41
C ALA A 319 -8.51 -2.26 6.62
N ALA A 320 -7.88 -2.75 7.70
CA ALA A 320 -7.51 -1.93 8.85
C ALA A 320 -6.33 -0.98 8.57
N PHE A 321 -5.55 -1.22 7.51
CA PHE A 321 -4.47 -0.31 7.13
C PHE A 321 -5.00 1.06 6.64
N PRO A 322 -4.22 2.14 6.85
CA PRO A 322 -4.58 3.45 6.33
C PRO A 322 -4.67 3.42 4.81
N ARG A 323 -5.57 4.24 4.25
CA ARG A 323 -5.66 4.46 2.80
C ARG A 323 -4.90 5.72 2.40
N PRO A 324 -4.29 5.77 1.20
CA PRO A 324 -3.78 7.02 0.65
C PRO A 324 -4.89 8.08 0.63
N SER A 325 -4.57 9.32 1.01
CA SER A 325 -5.57 10.40 1.10
C SER A 325 -5.95 10.96 -0.27
N LEU A 326 -7.24 11.27 -0.49
CA LEU A 326 -7.74 11.95 -1.70
C LEU A 326 -7.35 13.44 -1.81
N SER A 327 -6.75 14.02 -0.78
CA SER A 327 -6.56 15.46 -0.67
C SER A 327 -5.64 16.07 -1.73
N ARG A 328 -4.88 15.24 -2.48
CA ARG A 328 -3.92 15.72 -3.48
C ARG A 328 -4.08 14.97 -4.80
N GLN A 329 -4.01 15.70 -5.92
CA GLN A 329 -4.12 15.10 -7.26
C GLN A 329 -3.08 13.98 -7.48
N GLY A 330 -1.86 14.13 -6.95
CA GLY A 330 -0.81 13.12 -7.05
C GLY A 330 -1.06 11.83 -6.26
N SER A 331 -1.97 11.82 -5.27
CA SER A 331 -2.31 10.62 -4.50
C SER A 331 -3.56 9.90 -5.00
N GLN A 332 -4.31 10.49 -5.95
CA GLN A 332 -5.49 9.86 -6.52
C GLN A 332 -5.13 8.54 -7.23
N LEU A 333 -4.13 8.57 -8.12
CA LEU A 333 -3.66 7.36 -8.82
C LEU A 333 -3.21 6.26 -7.85
N ALA A 334 -2.51 6.65 -6.77
CA ALA A 334 -2.04 5.73 -5.75
C ALA A 334 -3.22 5.08 -4.99
N GLN A 335 -4.29 5.83 -4.74
CA GLN A 335 -5.49 5.32 -4.12
C GLN A 335 -6.28 4.41 -5.06
N ASP A 336 -6.43 4.79 -6.32
CA ASP A 336 -7.13 3.99 -7.33
C ASP A 336 -6.45 2.63 -7.49
N ALA A 337 -5.12 2.59 -7.59
CA ALA A 337 -4.36 1.34 -7.65
C ALA A 337 -4.51 0.47 -6.39
N VAL A 338 -4.59 1.09 -5.21
CA VAL A 338 -4.86 0.37 -3.94
C VAL A 338 -6.29 -0.16 -3.89
N ASN A 339 -7.26 0.59 -4.40
CA ASN A 339 -8.66 0.18 -4.48
C ASN A 339 -8.82 -1.00 -5.44
N GLU A 340 -8.16 -0.95 -6.60
CA GLU A 340 -8.11 -2.04 -7.57
C GLU A 340 -7.50 -3.31 -6.96
N ALA A 341 -6.36 -3.21 -6.28
CA ALA A 341 -5.75 -4.35 -5.58
C ALA A 341 -6.66 -4.92 -4.47
N THR A 342 -7.40 -4.05 -3.78
CA THR A 342 -8.39 -4.46 -2.76
C THR A 342 -9.57 -5.18 -3.41
N GLU A 343 -10.04 -4.68 -4.54
CA GLU A 343 -11.13 -5.30 -5.30
C GLU A 343 -10.71 -6.65 -5.88
N GLY A 344 -9.45 -6.81 -6.30
CA GLY A 344 -8.91 -8.11 -6.71
C GLY A 344 -8.99 -9.17 -5.60
N LEU A 345 -8.67 -8.81 -4.34
CA LEU A 345 -8.81 -9.75 -3.22
C LEU A 345 -10.28 -10.04 -2.88
N ARG A 346 -11.18 -9.05 -3.01
CA ARG A 346 -12.62 -9.28 -2.83
C ARG A 346 -13.21 -10.15 -3.93
N GLY A 347 -12.83 -9.90 -5.18
CA GLY A 347 -13.15 -10.75 -6.33
C GLY A 347 -12.70 -12.19 -6.06
N PHE A 348 -11.46 -12.38 -5.62
CA PHE A 348 -10.95 -13.69 -5.23
C PHE A 348 -11.85 -14.40 -4.21
N ALA A 349 -12.26 -13.72 -3.13
CA ALA A 349 -13.19 -14.28 -2.15
C ALA A 349 -14.59 -14.56 -2.73
N ARG A 350 -15.10 -13.71 -3.65
CA ARG A 350 -16.37 -13.95 -4.36
C ARG A 350 -16.34 -15.24 -5.18
N ILE A 351 -15.23 -15.51 -5.87
CA ILE A 351 -15.04 -16.77 -6.62
C ILE A 351 -15.09 -17.97 -5.68
N LEU A 352 -14.33 -17.93 -4.58
CA LEU A 352 -14.29 -19.02 -3.61
C LEU A 352 -15.67 -19.29 -2.99
N SER A 353 -16.44 -18.24 -2.70
CA SER A 353 -17.82 -18.34 -2.22
C SER A 353 -18.75 -19.00 -3.25
N ALA A 354 -18.65 -18.60 -4.52
CA ALA A 354 -19.38 -19.25 -5.60
C ALA A 354 -19.04 -20.74 -5.69
N PHE A 355 -17.77 -21.10 -5.55
CA PHE A 355 -17.32 -22.50 -5.54
C PHE A 355 -17.84 -23.30 -4.35
N GLU A 356 -17.84 -22.74 -3.14
CA GLU A 356 -18.45 -23.39 -1.97
C GLU A 356 -19.96 -23.60 -2.16
N SER A 357 -20.66 -22.66 -2.81
CA SER A 357 -22.10 -22.76 -3.08
C SER A 357 -22.45 -23.85 -4.11
N VAL A 358 -21.57 -24.06 -5.10
CA VAL A 358 -21.75 -25.07 -6.15
C VAL A 358 -21.34 -26.46 -5.65
N GLY A 359 -20.35 -26.52 -4.76
CA GLY A 359 -19.76 -27.77 -4.29
C GLY A 359 -18.99 -28.50 -5.40
N CYS A 360 -18.95 -29.83 -5.34
CA CYS A 360 -18.24 -30.66 -6.33
C CYS A 360 -19.04 -30.91 -7.63
N ASN A 361 -20.15 -30.21 -7.86
CA ASN A 361 -21.01 -30.46 -9.01
C ASN A 361 -20.55 -29.66 -10.25
N ARG A 362 -19.94 -30.35 -11.21
CA ARG A 362 -19.40 -29.75 -12.45
C ARG A 362 -20.47 -29.11 -13.34
N ASP A 363 -21.68 -29.68 -13.40
CA ASP A 363 -22.75 -29.17 -14.26
C ASP A 363 -23.22 -27.78 -13.82
N ARG A 364 -23.10 -27.50 -12.52
CA ARG A 364 -23.41 -26.19 -11.93
C ARG A 364 -22.32 -25.14 -12.18
N LEU A 365 -21.07 -25.56 -12.40
CA LEU A 365 -19.99 -24.66 -12.81
C LEU A 365 -20.20 -24.15 -14.24
N VAL A 366 -20.78 -24.96 -15.14
CA VAL A 366 -21.16 -24.53 -16.50
C VAL A 366 -22.21 -23.42 -16.46
N ALA A 367 -23.14 -23.51 -15.51
CA ALA A 367 -24.21 -22.54 -15.33
C ALA A 367 -23.74 -21.21 -14.73
N LEU A 368 -22.53 -21.17 -14.13
CA LEU A 368 -21.94 -19.93 -13.69
C LEU A 368 -21.38 -19.19 -14.90
N ASP A 369 -21.76 -17.92 -15.04
CA ASP A 369 -21.09 -17.01 -15.96
C ASP A 369 -19.67 -16.75 -15.45
N LEU A 370 -18.72 -17.62 -15.84
CA LEU A 370 -17.33 -17.57 -15.40
C LEU A 370 -16.65 -16.27 -15.83
N VAL A 371 -17.08 -15.66 -16.93
CA VAL A 371 -16.53 -14.37 -17.39
C VAL A 371 -16.92 -13.29 -16.39
N SER A 372 -18.20 -13.19 -16.03
CA SER A 372 -18.66 -12.25 -15.01
C SER A 372 -18.05 -12.54 -13.64
N LEU A 373 -17.92 -13.82 -13.26
CA LEU A 373 -17.36 -14.21 -11.97
C LEU A 373 -15.87 -13.87 -11.82
N THR A 374 -15.13 -13.88 -12.93
CA THR A 374 -13.68 -13.55 -12.96
C THR A 374 -13.40 -12.08 -13.24
N GLU A 375 -14.44 -11.26 -13.40
CA GLU A 375 -14.30 -9.82 -13.62
C GLU A 375 -13.62 -9.14 -12.42
N GLY A 376 -12.55 -8.38 -12.70
CA GLY A 376 -11.78 -7.65 -11.70
C GLY A 376 -10.69 -8.46 -10.99
N ILE A 377 -10.42 -9.69 -11.43
CA ILE A 377 -9.32 -10.52 -10.93
C ILE A 377 -8.33 -10.75 -12.07
N PRO A 378 -7.02 -10.65 -11.83
CA PRO A 378 -6.01 -10.97 -12.85
C PRO A 378 -6.21 -12.38 -13.40
N SER A 379 -6.24 -12.51 -14.73
CA SER A 379 -6.71 -13.72 -15.39
C SER A 379 -5.88 -14.96 -15.04
N LEU A 380 -4.59 -14.80 -14.72
CA LEU A 380 -3.74 -15.92 -14.27
C LEU A 380 -4.09 -16.43 -12.87
N ILE A 381 -4.58 -15.56 -11.98
CA ILE A 381 -5.08 -15.96 -10.66
C ILE A 381 -6.40 -16.71 -10.82
N ALA A 382 -7.30 -16.19 -11.66
CA ALA A 382 -8.56 -16.86 -11.99
C ALA A 382 -8.31 -18.24 -12.62
N LEU A 383 -7.37 -18.33 -13.55
CA LEU A 383 -6.96 -19.60 -14.18
C LEU A 383 -6.49 -20.62 -13.14
N GLU A 384 -5.60 -20.22 -12.21
CA GLU A 384 -5.10 -21.12 -11.16
C GLU A 384 -6.24 -21.67 -10.30
N LEU A 385 -7.20 -20.82 -9.91
CA LEU A 385 -8.39 -21.24 -9.18
C LEU A 385 -9.28 -22.20 -9.99
N LEU A 386 -9.53 -21.90 -11.26
CA LEU A 386 -10.36 -22.74 -12.13
C LEU A 386 -9.73 -24.13 -12.36
N VAL A 387 -8.41 -24.18 -12.55
CA VAL A 387 -7.67 -25.43 -12.67
C VAL A 387 -7.80 -26.24 -11.38
N GLN A 388 -7.65 -25.62 -10.22
CA GLN A 388 -7.80 -26.32 -8.94
C GLN A 388 -9.21 -26.87 -8.75
N MET A 389 -10.24 -26.11 -9.12
CA MET A 389 -11.62 -26.56 -9.07
C MET A 389 -11.91 -27.74 -9.98
N CYS A 390 -11.39 -27.73 -11.21
CA CYS A 390 -11.55 -28.84 -12.14
C CYS A 390 -10.88 -30.13 -11.65
N ASN A 391 -9.89 -29.99 -10.76
CA ASN A 391 -9.15 -31.09 -10.13
C ASN A 391 -9.75 -31.59 -8.82
N VAL A 392 -10.83 -30.99 -8.31
CA VAL A 392 -11.48 -31.48 -7.08
C VAL A 392 -11.90 -32.95 -7.25
N GLY A 393 -11.47 -33.81 -6.33
CA GLY A 393 -11.72 -35.25 -6.35
C GLY A 393 -10.65 -36.10 -7.04
N ARG A 394 -9.62 -35.50 -7.64
CA ARG A 394 -8.46 -36.25 -8.19
C ARG A 394 -7.37 -36.47 -7.15
N CYS A 395 -6.66 -37.59 -7.24
CA CYS A 395 -5.55 -37.92 -6.32
C CYS A 395 -4.32 -37.03 -6.52
N ARG A 396 -4.10 -36.49 -7.73
CA ARG A 396 -2.96 -35.64 -8.05
C ARG A 396 -3.43 -34.20 -8.23
N ARG A 397 -2.78 -33.29 -7.52
CA ARG A 397 -2.89 -31.86 -7.72
C ARG A 397 -2.21 -31.48 -9.02
N VAL A 398 -2.93 -30.80 -9.91
CA VAL A 398 -2.38 -30.19 -11.13
C VAL A 398 -2.53 -28.68 -10.98
N THR A 399 -1.44 -27.96 -11.20
CA THR A 399 -1.36 -26.49 -11.18
C THR A 399 -1.17 -25.95 -12.60
N VAL A 400 -1.31 -24.64 -12.80
CA VAL A 400 -0.99 -24.03 -14.10
C VAL A 400 0.48 -24.26 -14.47
N ALA A 401 1.38 -24.21 -13.49
CA ALA A 401 2.80 -24.49 -13.71
C ALA A 401 3.04 -25.92 -14.23
N ASP A 402 2.32 -26.91 -13.68
CA ASP A 402 2.38 -28.31 -14.15
C ASP A 402 1.90 -28.44 -15.61
N LEU A 403 0.80 -27.73 -15.97
CA LEU A 403 0.27 -27.73 -17.33
C LEU A 403 1.24 -27.09 -18.33
N LEU A 404 2.01 -26.10 -17.88
CA LEU A 404 3.03 -25.42 -18.68
C LEU A 404 4.38 -26.17 -18.71
N GLY A 405 4.55 -27.21 -17.88
CA GLY A 405 5.82 -27.94 -17.75
C GLY A 405 6.95 -27.11 -17.15
N ILE A 406 6.62 -26.12 -16.31
CA ILE A 406 7.61 -25.27 -15.63
C ILE A 406 7.52 -25.43 -14.10
N PRO A 407 8.63 -25.24 -13.36
CA PRO A 407 8.60 -25.24 -11.90
C PRO A 407 7.65 -24.15 -11.36
N ILE A 408 6.91 -24.47 -10.29
CA ILE A 408 5.98 -23.52 -9.64
C ILE A 408 6.67 -22.24 -9.16
N GLU A 409 7.90 -22.33 -8.65
CA GLU A 409 8.67 -21.17 -8.22
C GLU A 409 9.06 -20.26 -9.39
N GLU A 410 9.38 -20.85 -10.54
CA GLU A 410 9.68 -20.10 -11.77
C GLU A 410 8.42 -19.43 -12.31
N TYR A 411 7.28 -20.12 -12.28
CA TYR A 411 5.98 -19.55 -12.64
C TYR A 411 5.61 -18.36 -11.73
N ARG A 412 5.70 -18.53 -10.41
CA ARG A 412 5.40 -17.49 -9.43
C ARG A 412 6.32 -16.27 -9.61
N LYS A 413 7.63 -16.49 -9.75
CA LYS A 413 8.62 -15.41 -9.91
C LYS A 413 8.54 -14.73 -11.28
N GLY A 414 8.24 -15.48 -12.34
CA GLY A 414 8.26 -14.99 -13.71
C GLY A 414 6.94 -14.36 -14.16
N CYS A 415 5.81 -14.96 -13.79
CA CYS A 415 4.48 -14.55 -14.25
C CYS A 415 3.68 -13.88 -13.13
N LEU A 416 3.89 -14.24 -11.87
CA LEU A 416 3.08 -13.75 -10.76
C LEU A 416 3.87 -12.83 -9.80
N SER A 417 4.87 -12.10 -10.29
CA SER A 417 5.66 -11.18 -9.45
C SER A 417 4.90 -9.90 -9.08
N SER A 418 3.90 -9.51 -9.88
CA SER A 418 3.06 -8.32 -9.69
C SER A 418 1.79 -8.40 -10.55
N PHE A 419 0.78 -7.57 -10.26
CA PHE A 419 -0.44 -7.44 -11.07
C PHE A 419 -0.13 -7.25 -12.57
N GLY A 420 0.57 -6.18 -12.94
CA GLY A 420 0.87 -5.91 -14.36
C GLY A 420 1.66 -7.02 -15.05
N ARG A 421 2.58 -7.67 -14.33
CA ARG A 421 3.32 -8.83 -14.88
C ARG A 421 2.41 -10.03 -15.15
N ALA A 422 1.41 -10.26 -14.30
CA ALA A 422 0.44 -11.34 -14.52
C ALA A 422 -0.41 -11.08 -15.76
N ASP A 423 -0.81 -9.84 -15.98
CA ASP A 423 -1.57 -9.44 -17.16
C ASP A 423 -0.73 -9.55 -18.44
N ASP A 424 0.54 -9.11 -18.41
CA ASP A 424 1.47 -9.25 -19.53
C ASP A 424 1.68 -10.73 -19.93
N CYS A 425 1.77 -11.61 -18.93
CA CYS A 425 1.98 -13.05 -19.16
C CYS A 425 0.70 -13.79 -19.57
N ALA A 426 -0.49 -13.23 -19.30
CA ALA A 426 -1.78 -13.91 -19.50
C ALA A 426 -1.97 -14.39 -20.94
N ALA A 427 -1.81 -13.50 -21.92
CA ALA A 427 -2.00 -13.82 -23.33
C ALA A 427 -1.08 -14.97 -23.81
N THR A 428 0.19 -14.93 -23.39
CA THR A 428 1.17 -15.97 -23.76
C THR A 428 0.82 -17.32 -23.14
N ILE A 429 0.40 -17.33 -21.88
CA ILE A 429 0.01 -18.55 -21.17
C ILE A 429 -1.27 -19.13 -21.77
N PHE A 430 -2.29 -18.30 -22.04
CA PHE A 430 -3.52 -18.76 -22.66
C PHE A 430 -3.29 -19.34 -24.06
N SER A 431 -2.46 -18.71 -24.89
CA SER A 431 -2.10 -19.25 -26.20
C SER A 431 -1.43 -20.63 -26.12
N ARG A 432 -0.56 -20.85 -25.11
CA ARG A 432 0.08 -22.15 -24.88
C ARG A 432 -0.93 -23.19 -24.40
N LEU A 433 -1.76 -22.83 -23.43
CA LEU A 433 -2.77 -23.71 -22.86
C LEU A 433 -3.89 -24.03 -23.86
N GLY A 434 -4.24 -23.11 -24.76
CA GLY A 434 -5.22 -23.34 -25.83
C GLY A 434 -4.82 -24.44 -26.82
N ARG A 435 -3.55 -24.85 -26.84
CA ARG A 435 -3.03 -25.97 -27.63
C ARG A 435 -3.01 -27.30 -26.87
N VAL A 436 -3.28 -27.27 -25.57
CA VAL A 436 -3.35 -28.46 -24.72
C VAL A 436 -4.78 -28.99 -24.76
N ASP A 437 -4.94 -30.26 -25.12
CA ASP A 437 -6.23 -30.93 -25.04
C ASP A 437 -6.58 -31.16 -23.57
N PHE A 438 -7.47 -30.31 -23.05
CA PHE A 438 -8.01 -30.47 -21.71
C PHE A 438 -9.19 -31.42 -21.70
N GLU A 439 -9.26 -32.31 -20.71
CA GLU A 439 -10.49 -33.05 -20.39
C GLU A 439 -11.60 -32.15 -19.81
N TRP A 440 -11.33 -30.84 -19.64
CA TRP A 440 -12.20 -29.89 -18.95
C TRP A 440 -12.79 -28.88 -19.95
N ASP A 441 -13.90 -29.24 -20.59
CA ASP A 441 -14.57 -28.39 -21.60
C ASP A 441 -14.87 -26.98 -21.11
N ILE A 442 -15.23 -26.85 -19.82
CA ILE A 442 -15.50 -25.56 -19.16
C ILE A 442 -14.26 -24.67 -19.15
N LEU A 443 -13.11 -25.24 -18.75
CA LEU A 443 -11.84 -24.51 -18.69
C LEU A 443 -11.39 -24.14 -20.10
N ALA A 444 -11.50 -25.06 -21.05
CA ALA A 444 -11.15 -24.81 -22.45
C ALA A 444 -12.04 -23.70 -23.04
N SER A 445 -13.33 -23.70 -22.76
CA SER A 445 -14.27 -22.66 -23.18
C SER A 445 -13.88 -21.30 -22.58
N TRP A 446 -13.58 -21.23 -21.28
CA TRP A 446 -13.16 -20.00 -20.64
C TRP A 446 -11.80 -19.48 -21.17
N ILE A 447 -10.83 -20.37 -21.43
CA ILE A 447 -9.55 -19.97 -22.02
C ILE A 447 -9.77 -19.37 -23.43
N ARG A 448 -10.64 -19.98 -24.24
CA ARG A 448 -10.96 -19.45 -25.58
C ARG A 448 -11.57 -18.06 -25.51
N THR A 449 -12.47 -17.79 -24.56
CA THR A 449 -13.05 -16.44 -24.41
C THR A 449 -12.01 -15.41 -24.00
N GLN A 450 -10.97 -15.80 -23.25
CA GLN A 450 -9.85 -14.90 -22.88
C GLN A 450 -8.89 -14.60 -24.05
N ILE A 451 -8.68 -15.56 -24.97
CA ILE A 451 -7.83 -15.35 -26.16
C ILE A 451 -8.51 -14.42 -27.18
N GLY A 452 -9.85 -14.41 -27.18
CA GLY A 452 -10.68 -13.72 -28.16
C GLY A 452 -10.73 -14.48 -29.49
N ASP A 453 -11.88 -14.43 -30.16
CA ASP A 453 -12.15 -15.19 -31.39
C ASP A 453 -11.25 -14.82 -32.58
N GLY A 454 -10.46 -13.74 -32.48
CA GLY A 454 -9.62 -13.21 -33.56
C GLY A 454 -8.14 -13.63 -33.55
N SER A 455 -7.70 -14.44 -32.57
CA SER A 455 -6.27 -14.66 -32.29
C SER A 455 -5.79 -16.11 -32.44
N ILE A 456 -6.64 -17.02 -32.95
CA ILE A 456 -6.33 -18.46 -33.11
C ILE A 456 -6.00 -18.79 -34.56
#